data_AF-A0A3D4HH60-F1
#
_entry.id   AF-A0A3D4HH60-F1
#
_cell.length_a   1.000
_cell.length_b   1.000
_cell.length_c   1.000
_cell.angle_alpha   90.00
_cell.angle_beta   90.00
_cell.angle_gamma   90.00
#
_symmetry.space_group_name_H-M   'P 1'
#
loop_
_entity.id
_entity.type
_entity.pdbx_description
1 polymer ?
#
loop_
_entity_poly.entity_id
_entity_poly.type
_entity_poly.pdbx_seq_one_letter_code
_entity_poly.pdbx_strand_id
1 'polypeptide(L)' 'MPQAIVEFDSVNFGYTTSPILEEVNFALEPQEAVCIVGPNGSGKTTL' A
#
# COMPACT_ATOMS: atom_id res chain seq x y z
N MET A 1 -15.95 -17.19 1.11
CA MET A 1 -14.51 -16.91 1.22
C MET A 1 -14.39 -15.62 1.99
N PRO A 2 -13.46 -15.48 2.96
CA PRO A 2 -13.23 -14.18 3.59
C PRO A 2 -12.91 -13.17 2.48
N GLN A 3 -13.46 -11.97 2.62
CA GLN A 3 -13.18 -10.85 1.72
C GLN A 3 -12.09 -10.02 2.39
N ALA A 4 -11.06 -9.66 1.63
CA ALA A 4 -10.02 -8.77 2.10
C ALA A 4 -10.63 -7.51 2.72
N ILE A 5 -10.16 -7.12 3.89
CA ILE A 5 -10.63 -5.93 4.61
C ILE A 5 -9.94 -4.66 4.11
N VAL A 6 -8.78 -4.82 3.46
CA VAL A 6 -8.06 -3.78 2.72
C VAL A 6 -7.55 -4.40 1.44
N GLU A 7 -7.73 -3.72 0.31
CA GLU A 7 -7.24 -4.14 -1.00
C GLU A 7 -6.71 -2.92 -1.76
N PHE A 8 -5.49 -3.07 -2.28
CA PHE A 8 -4.85 -2.15 -3.20
C PHE A 8 -4.63 -2.93 -4.50
N ASP A 9 -5.20 -2.41 -5.59
CA ASP A 9 -5.00 -2.91 -6.94
C ASP A 9 -4.37 -1.80 -7.79
N SER A 10 -3.12 -2.03 -8.20
CA SER A 10 -2.35 -1.17 -9.11
C SER A 10 -2.38 0.32 -8.74
N VAL A 11 -2.28 0.61 -7.43
CA VAL A 11 -2.41 1.96 -6.90
C VAL A 11 -1.17 2.79 -7.25
N ASN A 12 -1.42 3.90 -7.93
CA ASN A 12 -0.42 4.93 -8.22
C ASN A 12 -0.82 6.23 -7.50
N PHE A 13 0.09 6.83 -6.75
CA PHE A 13 -0.22 8.04 -5.98
C PHE A 13 1.01 8.94 -5.80
N GLY A 14 0.83 10.25 -5.93
CA GLY A 14 1.85 11.25 -5.62
C GLY A 14 1.22 12.62 -5.34
N TYR A 15 1.88 13.43 -4.51
CA TYR A 15 1.46 14.81 -4.24
C TYR A 15 1.96 15.81 -5.30
N THR A 16 2.95 15.42 -6.11
CA THR A 16 3.54 16.22 -7.19
C THR A 16 3.51 15.44 -8.51
N THR A 17 4.23 15.90 -9.52
CA THR A 17 4.33 15.24 -10.84
C THR A 17 4.98 13.85 -10.80
N SER A 18 5.80 13.56 -9.79
CA SER A 18 6.39 12.23 -9.63
C SER A 18 5.58 11.41 -8.62
N PRO A 19 5.19 10.17 -8.97
CA PRO A 19 4.49 9.29 -8.04
C PRO A 19 5.39 8.91 -6.85
N ILE A 20 4.78 8.80 -5.67
CA ILE A 20 5.37 8.26 -4.44
C ILE A 20 5.11 6.76 -4.35
N LEU A 21 3.93 6.32 -4.79
CA LEU A 21 3.53 4.92 -4.94
C LEU A 21 3.38 4.63 -6.43
N GLU A 22 4.03 3.57 -6.89
CA GLU A 22 3.99 3.10 -8.27
C GLU A 22 3.46 1.67 -8.28
N GLU A 23 2.31 1.46 -8.92
CA GLU A 23 1.64 0.15 -9.10
C GLU A 23 1.62 -0.74 -7.84
N VAL A 24 1.24 -0.17 -6.70
CA VAL A 24 1.23 -0.93 -5.44
C VAL A 24 0.03 -1.88 -5.40
N ASN A 25 0.32 -3.15 -5.11
CA ASN A 25 -0.63 -4.24 -5.05
C ASN A 25 -0.48 -5.00 -3.72
N PHE A 26 -1.53 -5.00 -2.89
CA PHE A 26 -1.59 -5.86 -1.70
C PHE A 26 -3.03 -6.04 -1.21
N ALA A 27 -3.26 -7.10 -0.46
CA ALA A 27 -4.51 -7.33 0.26
C ALA A 27 -4.20 -7.71 1.72
N LEU A 28 -5.11 -7.34 2.62
CA LEU A 28 -5.08 -7.75 4.02
C LEU A 28 -6.34 -8.53 4.33
N GLU A 29 -6.19 -9.77 4.76
CA GLU A 29 -7.32 -10.61 5.15
C GLU A 29 -7.73 -10.36 6.61
N PRO A 30 -8.99 -10.69 6.99
CA PRO A 30 -9.41 -10.66 8.38
C PRO A 30 -8.45 -11.47 9.27
N GLN A 31 -8.09 -10.89 10.42
CA GLN A 31 -7.20 -11.47 11.44
C GLN A 31 -5.71 -11.55 11.06
N GLU A 32 -5.31 -10.96 9.94
CA GLU A 32 -3.89 -10.79 9.61
C GLU A 32 -3.29 -9.53 10.27
N ALA A 33 -2.00 -9.61 10.57
CA ALA A 33 -1.19 -8.49 11.02
C ALA A 33 -0.07 -8.25 10.00
N VAL A 34 -0.05 -7.05 9.41
CA VAL A 34 0.94 -6.62 8.41
C VAL A 34 1.82 -5.52 8.98
N CYS A 35 3.10 -5.54 8.61
CA CYS A 35 4.06 -4.48 8.89
C CYS A 35 4.61 -3.93 7.59
N ILE A 36 4.49 -2.62 7.40
CA ILE A 36 5.07 -1.92 6.24
C ILE A 36 6.48 -1.46 6.63
N VAL A 37 7.50 -1.99 5.94
CA VAL A 37 8.92 -1.70 6.21
C VAL A 37 9.60 -1.13 4.98
N GLY A 38 10.65 -0.34 5.21
CA GLY A 38 11.41 0.27 4.12
C GLY A 38 12.17 1.53 4.57
N PRO A 39 13.12 2.03 3.75
CA PRO A 39 13.92 3.21 4.05
C PRO A 39 13.09 4.49 4.27
N ASN A 40 13.68 5.51 4.88
CA ASN A 40 13.04 6.83 4.97
C ASN A 40 12.74 7.38 3.57
N GLY A 41 11.55 7.97 3.40
CA GLY A 41 11.09 8.49 2.11
C GLY A 41 10.48 7.46 1.15
N SER A 42 10.43 6.17 1.49
CA SER A 42 9.89 5.12 0.60
C SER A 42 8.36 5.08 0.48
N GLY A 43 7.64 6.12 0.91
CA GLY A 43 6.18 6.19 0.79
C GLY A 43 5.35 5.50 1.88
N LYS A 44 5.96 4.94 2.95
CA LYS A 44 5.23 4.17 3.99
C LYS A 44 4.12 4.91 4.74
N THR A 45 4.26 6.22 4.96
CA THR A 45 3.22 7.05 5.60
C THR A 45 2.17 7.50 4.60
N THR A 46 2.50 7.42 3.31
CA THR A 46 1.61 7.78 2.21
C THR A 46 0.71 6.60 1.83
N LEU A 47 1.23 5.38 1.91
CA LEU A 47 0.50 4.13 1.77
C LEU A 47 -0.39 3.88 2.99
#